data_AF-A0A8T9CC46-F1
#
_entry.id   AF-A0A8T9CC46-F1
#
_cell.length_a   1.000
_cell.length_b   1.000
_cell.length_c   1.000
_cell.angle_alpha   90.00
_cell.angle_beta   90.00
_cell.angle_gamma   90.00
#
_symmetry.space_group_name_H-M   'P 1'
#
loop_
_entity.id
_entity.type
_entity.pdbx_description
1 polymer ?
#
loop_
_entity_poly.entity_id
_entity_poly.type
_entity_poly.pdbx_seq_one_letter_code
_entity_poly.pdbx_strand_id
1 'polypeptide(L)'
;MARGDKNDFEKQRLDNIKRNQEALHEIGVVSQADKIFNSKPPPQPPAKKRRIKSEVEVTKPSRSSSRLASIPERPKYNEDELQKSGTDKKVPKSKARKQIASASRDDGVEADVAENEPSADLEQLRASWSSWLPEADSPTRDQHGIFHFSSHHSFRPNKSPSEMLHEGCFGGSYFRPLHSQKLRTTISDDYLELPASWTQDLDIERYLTSPIYDPDANKFKVACGQSIEQWEAAGWIEHRFDVRGWFQWYCRFFMGRRCDDDERQVSRWSKCVGPTGRWRSMLLKKYKSAGVREVFDDGADEDAPEVSPVMHQTCHHWAFEVTQEVLDEYWRTES
;
A
#
# COMPACT_ATOMS: atom_id res chain seq x y z
N MET A 1 42.79 -33.40 4.55
CA MET A 1 43.79 -32.44 4.02
C MET A 1 43.03 -31.49 3.11
N ALA A 2 42.60 -30.32 3.57
CA ALA A 2 43.30 -29.01 3.65
C ALA A 2 42.61 -28.06 2.63
N ARG A 3 41.57 -27.29 3.04
CA ARG A 3 41.63 -25.84 3.33
C ARG A 3 42.46 -25.03 2.32
N GLY A 4 41.82 -24.60 1.23
CA GLY A 4 42.26 -23.53 0.35
C GLY A 4 41.08 -22.61 -0.01
N ASP A 5 41.35 -21.32 -0.12
CA ASP A 5 40.65 -20.36 -0.99
C ASP A 5 39.40 -19.59 -0.51
N LYS A 6 39.32 -19.26 0.78
CA LYS A 6 38.59 -18.03 1.20
C LYS A 6 39.49 -16.79 1.28
N ASN A 7 40.78 -16.98 1.61
CA ASN A 7 41.74 -15.89 1.72
C ASN A 7 42.12 -15.28 0.37
N ASP A 8 42.08 -16.05 -0.72
CA ASP A 8 42.53 -15.56 -2.03
C ASP A 8 41.48 -14.63 -2.66
N PHE A 9 40.20 -14.94 -2.48
CA PHE A 9 39.09 -14.08 -2.91
C PHE A 9 39.04 -12.75 -2.15
N GLU A 10 39.27 -12.77 -0.82
CA GLU A 10 39.33 -11.55 -0.03
C GLU A 10 40.53 -10.66 -0.41
N LYS A 11 41.67 -11.28 -0.70
CA LYS A 11 42.87 -10.57 -1.17
C LYS A 11 42.63 -9.91 -2.53
N GLN A 12 42.02 -10.63 -3.46
CA GLN A 12 41.68 -10.13 -4.78
C GLN A 12 40.64 -9.00 -4.73
N ARG A 13 39.68 -9.08 -3.80
CA ARG A 13 38.71 -8.02 -3.54
C ARG A 13 39.38 -6.76 -2.98
N LEU A 14 40.32 -6.91 -2.05
CA LEU A 14 41.07 -5.78 -1.47
C LEU A 14 41.97 -5.09 -2.50
N ASP A 15 42.63 -5.87 -3.35
CA ASP A 15 43.47 -5.34 -4.44
C ASP A 15 42.62 -4.55 -5.45
N ASN A 16 41.42 -5.04 -5.79
CA ASN A 16 40.49 -4.30 -6.64
C ASN A 16 39.98 -3.00 -6.01
N ILE A 17 39.67 -3.01 -4.71
CA ILE A 17 39.26 -1.80 -3.99
C ILE A 17 40.39 -0.77 -3.98
N LYS A 18 41.63 -1.21 -3.73
CA LYS A 18 42.80 -0.35 -3.71
C LYS A 18 43.09 0.26 -5.08
N ARG A 19 43.04 -0.54 -6.15
CA ARG A 19 43.24 -0.07 -7.53
C ARG A 19 42.19 0.96 -7.96
N ASN A 20 40.93 0.76 -7.56
CA ASN A 20 39.86 1.70 -7.82
C ASN A 20 40.04 3.02 -7.04
N GLN A 21 40.54 2.96 -5.80
CA GLN A 21 40.86 4.15 -5.01
C GLN A 21 42.03 4.94 -5.61
N GLU A 22 43.07 4.27 -6.07
CA GLU A 22 44.22 4.90 -6.75
C GLU A 22 43.79 5.59 -8.05
N ALA A 23 42.96 4.93 -8.87
CA ALA A 23 42.40 5.53 -10.08
C ALA A 23 41.55 6.78 -9.79
N LEU A 24 40.71 6.76 -8.74
CA LEU A 24 39.91 7.93 -8.34
C LEU A 24 40.78 9.09 -7.83
N HIS A 25 41.92 8.80 -7.22
CA HIS A 25 42.88 9.80 -6.78
C HIS A 25 43.67 10.39 -7.97
N GLU A 26 44.08 9.56 -8.93
CA GLU A 26 44.80 9.98 -10.14
C GLU A 26 43.94 10.85 -11.07
N ILE A 27 42.64 10.57 -11.16
CA ILE A 27 41.68 11.37 -11.93
C ILE A 27 41.31 12.68 -11.20
N GLY A 28 41.76 12.88 -9.95
CA GLY A 28 41.57 14.13 -9.20
C GLY A 28 40.13 14.41 -8.74
N VAL A 29 39.25 13.40 -8.81
CA VAL A 29 37.82 13.50 -8.48
C VAL A 29 37.61 13.84 -7.00
N VAL A 30 38.45 13.27 -6.13
CA VAL A 30 38.38 13.51 -4.67
C VAL A 30 38.72 14.97 -4.35
N SER A 31 39.77 15.52 -4.97
CA SER A 31 40.18 16.92 -4.81
C SER A 31 39.15 17.93 -5.32
N GLN A 32 38.29 17.52 -6.27
CA GLN A 32 37.20 18.35 -6.79
C GLN A 32 35.98 18.35 -5.87
N ALA A 33 35.70 17.23 -5.19
CA ALA A 33 34.63 17.12 -4.20
C ALA A 33 34.90 18.01 -2.96
N ASP A 34 36.15 18.04 -2.48
CA ASP A 34 36.52 18.85 -1.30
C ASP A 34 36.45 20.36 -1.58
N LYS A 35 36.76 20.81 -2.80
CA LYS A 35 36.60 22.21 -3.21
C LYS A 35 35.14 22.65 -3.28
N ILE A 36 34.23 21.74 -3.63
CA ILE A 36 32.78 22.01 -3.66
C ILE A 36 32.21 22.09 -2.24
N PHE A 37 32.77 21.33 -1.29
CA PHE A 37 32.30 21.32 0.09
C PHE A 37 32.78 22.56 0.89
N ASN A 38 34.01 23.01 0.67
CA ASN A 38 34.60 24.15 1.39
C ASN A 38 34.28 25.54 0.81
N SER A 39 33.55 25.64 -0.31
CA SER A 39 33.24 26.93 -0.97
C SER A 39 31.84 27.48 -0.65
N LYS A 40 31.02 26.79 0.15
CA LYS A 40 29.68 27.28 0.54
C LYS A 40 29.73 28.04 1.87
N PRO A 41 29.35 29.34 1.93
CA PRO A 41 29.20 30.04 3.19
C PRO A 41 28.00 29.49 3.99
N PRO A 42 28.04 29.53 5.33
CA PRO A 42 26.98 28.96 6.17
C PRO A 42 25.67 29.75 6.02
N PRO A 43 24.51 29.07 6.06
CA PRO A 43 23.20 29.72 5.94
C PRO A 43 22.88 30.52 7.22
N GLN A 44 22.38 31.74 7.05
CA GLN A 44 21.88 32.56 8.16
C GLN A 44 20.55 31.99 8.69
N PRO A 45 20.34 31.94 10.02
CA PRO A 45 19.10 31.45 10.60
C PRO A 45 17.94 32.45 10.42
N PRO A 46 16.71 31.96 10.17
CA PRO A 46 15.54 32.83 9.98
C PRO A 46 15.08 33.50 11.29
N ALA A 47 14.51 34.70 11.16
CA ALA A 47 14.02 35.51 12.28
C ALA A 47 12.88 34.81 13.06
N LYS A 48 13.03 34.75 14.39
CA LYS A 48 12.07 34.12 15.32
C LYS A 48 10.78 34.95 15.42
N LYS A 49 9.63 34.38 15.01
CA LYS A 49 8.31 34.88 15.40
C LYS A 49 8.04 34.55 16.88
N ARG A 50 7.47 35.51 17.62
CA ARG A 50 7.19 35.44 19.06
C ARG A 50 6.22 34.30 19.39
N ARG A 51 6.62 33.44 20.34
CA ARG A 51 5.80 32.36 20.93
C ARG A 51 5.02 32.93 22.12
N ILE A 52 3.69 32.86 22.07
CA ILE A 52 2.82 33.11 23.23
C ILE A 52 3.00 31.93 24.19
N LYS A 53 3.27 32.21 25.46
CA LYS A 53 3.38 31.22 26.54
C LYS A 53 2.00 31.00 27.14
N SER A 54 1.53 29.75 27.17
CA SER A 54 0.55 29.28 28.14
C SER A 54 1.19 28.14 28.94
N GLU A 55 1.29 28.34 30.26
CA GLU A 55 1.70 27.32 31.23
C GLU A 55 0.54 26.33 31.44
N VAL A 56 0.82 25.04 31.27
CA VAL A 56 0.02 23.97 31.85
C VAL A 56 1.00 22.95 32.43
N GLU A 57 0.91 22.76 33.75
CA GLU A 57 1.69 21.79 34.53
C GLU A 57 1.42 20.35 34.07
N VAL A 58 2.49 19.60 33.80
CA VAL A 58 2.43 18.17 33.53
C VAL A 58 2.67 17.42 34.84
N THR A 59 1.60 16.90 35.44
CA THR A 59 1.71 15.89 36.51
C THR A 59 2.02 14.52 35.88
N LYS A 60 3.00 13.81 36.44
CA LYS A 60 3.44 12.49 35.96
C LYS A 60 2.37 11.43 36.27
N PRO A 61 2.02 10.52 35.33
CA PRO A 61 1.11 9.43 35.64
C PRO A 61 1.77 8.37 36.55
N SER A 62 1.09 8.08 37.65
CA SER A 62 1.39 7.01 38.60
C SER A 62 0.59 5.75 38.26
N ARG A 63 1.23 4.78 37.61
CA ARG A 63 1.04 3.32 37.81
C ARG A 63 1.72 2.54 36.70
N SER A 64 2.81 1.86 37.06
CA SER A 64 3.37 0.74 36.30
C SER A 64 2.50 -0.48 36.55
N SER A 65 2.00 -1.14 35.50
CA SER A 65 1.34 -2.45 35.60
C SER A 65 2.15 -3.48 34.81
N SER A 66 2.65 -4.48 35.54
CA SER A 66 3.64 -5.49 35.17
C SER A 66 3.03 -6.74 34.50
N ARG A 67 2.21 -6.57 33.45
CA ARG A 67 1.57 -7.71 32.75
C ARG A 67 1.71 -7.68 31.22
N LEU A 68 2.94 -7.57 30.70
CA LEU A 68 3.22 -7.66 29.25
C LEU A 68 4.47 -8.49 28.95
N ALA A 69 4.59 -9.67 29.55
CA ALA A 69 5.65 -10.63 29.21
C ALA A 69 5.03 -11.97 28.80
N SER A 70 4.28 -11.98 27.69
CA SER A 70 3.88 -13.15 26.89
C SER A 70 2.78 -12.77 25.88
N ILE A 71 3.04 -11.76 25.03
CA ILE A 71 2.22 -11.49 23.84
C ILE A 71 3.19 -11.47 22.65
N PRO A 72 2.99 -12.29 21.61
CA PRO A 72 3.82 -12.21 20.40
C PRO A 72 3.71 -10.81 19.78
N GLU A 73 4.81 -10.31 19.21
CA GLU A 73 4.90 -8.93 18.69
C GLU A 73 3.77 -8.61 17.72
N ARG A 74 3.06 -7.52 18.03
CA ARG A 74 1.97 -6.99 17.21
C ARG A 74 2.57 -6.40 15.93
N PRO A 75 2.05 -6.72 14.73
CA PRO A 75 2.49 -6.07 13.51
C PRO A 75 2.18 -4.56 13.58
N LYS A 76 3.23 -3.74 13.48
CA LYS A 76 3.14 -2.28 13.43
C LYS A 76 2.87 -1.85 11.99
N TYR A 77 1.79 -1.12 11.78
CA TYR A 77 1.57 -0.37 10.55
C TYR A 77 2.51 0.85 10.58
N ASN A 78 3.40 0.96 9.59
CA ASN A 78 4.42 2.02 9.56
C ASN A 78 3.75 3.38 9.29
N GLU A 79 3.88 4.31 10.24
CA GLU A 79 3.13 5.58 10.28
C GLU A 79 3.75 6.68 9.39
N ASP A 80 5.03 6.53 9.05
CA ASP A 80 5.84 7.61 8.46
C ASP A 80 5.67 7.82 6.94
N GLU A 81 5.06 6.88 6.22
CA GLU A 81 4.87 7.01 4.76
C GLU A 81 3.64 7.86 4.39
N LEU A 82 2.62 7.93 5.24
CA LEU A 82 1.41 8.74 5.01
C LEU A 82 1.62 10.24 5.28
N GLN A 83 2.65 10.62 6.03
CA GLN A 83 2.94 12.02 6.36
C GLN A 83 3.86 12.72 5.34
N LYS A 84 4.53 11.97 4.44
CA LYS A 84 5.57 12.53 3.55
C LYS A 84 5.11 12.82 2.11
N SER A 85 3.92 12.41 1.70
CA SER A 85 3.44 12.60 0.32
C SER A 85 2.89 14.00 0.01
N GLY A 86 2.88 14.94 0.97
CA GLY A 86 2.36 16.29 0.81
C GLY A 86 3.42 17.37 0.64
N THR A 87 4.37 17.26 -0.29
CA THR A 87 5.13 18.43 -0.76
C THR A 87 5.46 18.33 -2.25
N ASP A 88 4.86 19.24 -3.03
CA ASP A 88 5.15 19.54 -4.43
C ASP A 88 6.65 19.61 -4.71
N LYS A 89 7.14 18.78 -5.66
CA LYS A 89 8.40 19.04 -6.36
C LYS A 89 8.22 18.90 -7.87
N LYS A 90 8.31 20.07 -8.51
CA LYS A 90 8.37 20.33 -9.95
C LYS A 90 9.38 19.42 -10.67
N VAL A 91 8.92 18.79 -11.74
CA VAL A 91 9.73 18.08 -12.73
C VAL A 91 10.41 19.08 -13.69
N PRO A 92 11.72 18.97 -13.99
CA PRO A 92 12.30 19.60 -15.17
C PRO A 92 12.36 18.64 -16.37
N LYS A 93 11.95 19.19 -17.51
CA LYS A 93 11.96 18.61 -18.87
C LYS A 93 13.36 18.12 -19.30
N SER A 94 13.45 16.93 -19.90
CA SER A 94 14.61 16.53 -20.72
C SER A 94 14.32 16.71 -22.21
N LYS A 95 15.29 17.30 -22.91
CA LYS A 95 15.31 17.56 -24.37
C LYS A 95 15.95 16.40 -25.13
N ALA A 96 15.62 16.34 -26.42
CA ALA A 96 15.94 15.31 -27.41
C ALA A 96 17.43 15.10 -27.77
N ARG A 97 17.75 13.81 -28.01
CA ARG A 97 18.49 13.17 -29.13
C ARG A 97 19.86 13.71 -29.61
N LYS A 98 20.87 12.82 -29.64
CA LYS A 98 21.72 12.59 -30.84
C LYS A 98 22.42 11.22 -30.84
N GLN A 99 22.48 10.63 -32.03
CA GLN A 99 23.10 9.35 -32.40
C GLN A 99 24.63 9.42 -32.45
N ILE A 100 25.31 8.30 -32.17
CA ILE A 100 26.61 7.90 -32.77
C ILE A 100 26.60 6.37 -32.98
N ALA A 101 27.19 5.94 -34.10
CA ALA A 101 27.15 4.62 -34.68
C ALA A 101 28.28 3.66 -34.23
N SER A 102 27.98 2.36 -34.35
CA SER A 102 28.82 1.19 -34.72
C SER A 102 30.16 0.91 -34.02
N ALA A 103 30.24 -0.26 -33.38
CA ALA A 103 31.32 -1.23 -33.63
C ALA A 103 30.86 -2.64 -33.21
N SER A 104 30.86 -3.55 -34.16
CA SER A 104 30.55 -4.98 -34.03
C SER A 104 31.63 -5.70 -33.22
N ARG A 105 31.22 -6.55 -32.27
CA ARG A 105 31.96 -7.75 -31.89
C ARG A 105 30.99 -8.89 -31.65
N ASP A 106 31.14 -9.86 -32.53
CA ASP A 106 30.66 -11.23 -32.47
C ASP A 106 31.31 -11.93 -31.27
N ASP A 107 30.50 -12.46 -30.37
CA ASP A 107 30.87 -13.58 -29.49
C ASP A 107 29.55 -14.21 -29.02
N GLY A 108 29.23 -15.34 -29.66
CA GLY A 108 28.10 -16.17 -29.31
C GLY A 108 28.29 -16.77 -27.93
N VAL A 109 27.34 -16.49 -27.04
CA VAL A 109 27.04 -17.34 -25.90
C VAL A 109 25.54 -17.53 -25.94
N GLU A 110 25.12 -18.75 -26.31
CA GLU A 110 23.75 -19.20 -26.23
C GLU A 110 23.25 -18.94 -24.81
N ALA A 111 22.31 -18.00 -24.69
CA ALA A 111 21.53 -17.88 -23.48
C ALA A 111 20.53 -19.04 -23.50
N ASP A 112 20.83 -20.10 -22.75
CA ASP A 112 19.86 -21.09 -22.31
C ASP A 112 18.69 -20.33 -21.67
N VAL A 113 17.64 -20.10 -22.45
CA VAL A 113 16.32 -19.79 -21.93
C VAL A 113 15.81 -21.10 -21.37
N ALA A 114 16.20 -21.39 -20.14
CA ALA A 114 15.55 -22.42 -19.35
C ALA A 114 14.10 -21.97 -19.15
N GLU A 115 13.22 -22.45 -20.02
CA GLU A 115 11.78 -22.54 -19.75
C GLU A 115 11.65 -23.36 -18.47
N ASN A 116 11.56 -22.65 -17.35
CA ASN A 116 11.22 -23.26 -16.07
C ASN A 116 9.75 -23.64 -16.19
N GLU A 117 9.51 -24.89 -16.59
CA GLU A 117 8.22 -25.56 -16.40
C GLU A 117 7.75 -25.24 -14.98
N PRO A 118 6.57 -24.62 -14.80
CA PRO A 118 6.05 -24.32 -13.47
C PRO A 118 6.05 -25.62 -12.67
N SER A 119 6.57 -25.61 -11.44
CA SER A 119 6.50 -26.81 -10.61
C SER A 119 5.04 -27.27 -10.54
N ALA A 120 4.77 -28.57 -10.59
CA ALA A 120 3.39 -29.10 -10.55
C ALA A 120 2.54 -28.50 -9.42
N ASP A 121 3.19 -28.13 -8.31
CA ASP A 121 2.60 -27.40 -7.19
C ASP A 121 2.04 -26.01 -7.54
N LEU A 122 2.69 -25.25 -8.44
CA LEU A 122 2.25 -23.92 -8.88
C LEU A 122 1.07 -23.99 -9.83
N GLU A 123 1.03 -24.97 -10.75
CA GLU A 123 -0.13 -25.17 -11.61
C GLU A 123 -1.34 -25.61 -10.79
N GLN A 124 -1.15 -26.54 -9.86
CA GLN A 124 -2.19 -26.97 -8.94
C GLN A 124 -2.69 -25.80 -8.07
N LEU A 125 -1.77 -24.95 -7.59
CA LEU A 125 -2.11 -23.75 -6.84
C LEU A 125 -2.91 -22.74 -7.69
N ARG A 126 -2.48 -22.48 -8.93
CA ARG A 126 -3.21 -21.61 -9.87
C ARG A 126 -4.61 -22.14 -10.18
N ALA A 127 -4.74 -23.45 -10.41
CA ALA A 127 -6.03 -24.10 -10.61
C ALA A 127 -6.91 -23.99 -9.35
N SER A 128 -6.31 -24.09 -8.16
CA SER A 128 -7.06 -23.95 -6.91
C SER A 128 -7.69 -22.56 -6.76
N TRP A 129 -7.04 -21.50 -7.24
CA TRP A 129 -7.54 -20.12 -7.13
C TRP A 129 -8.84 -19.85 -7.89
N SER A 130 -9.11 -20.59 -8.97
CA SER A 130 -10.31 -20.43 -9.80
C SER A 130 -11.35 -21.52 -9.58
N SER A 131 -11.03 -22.58 -8.82
CA SER A 131 -11.88 -23.76 -8.64
C SER A 131 -12.91 -23.69 -7.51
N TRP A 132 -13.02 -22.55 -6.81
CA TRP A 132 -13.96 -22.41 -5.70
C TRP A 132 -15.40 -22.20 -6.19
N LEU A 133 -16.36 -22.61 -5.36
CA LEU A 133 -17.79 -22.38 -5.58
C LEU A 133 -18.35 -21.53 -4.45
N PRO A 134 -19.39 -20.71 -4.70
CA PRO A 134 -20.09 -20.00 -3.64
C PRO A 134 -20.68 -20.99 -2.62
N GLU A 135 -20.34 -20.81 -1.35
CA GLU A 135 -20.87 -21.59 -0.22
C GLU A 135 -21.95 -20.83 0.54
N ALA A 136 -21.92 -19.49 0.48
CA ALA A 136 -22.84 -18.61 1.18
C ALA A 136 -23.68 -17.78 0.21
N ASP A 137 -24.87 -17.40 0.68
CA ASP A 137 -25.78 -16.51 -0.04
C ASP A 137 -25.15 -15.11 -0.27
N SER A 138 -25.67 -14.42 -1.29
CA SER A 138 -25.33 -13.02 -1.54
C SER A 138 -25.68 -12.14 -0.34
N PRO A 139 -24.87 -11.12 -0.02
CA PRO A 139 -25.14 -10.24 1.10
C PRO A 139 -26.41 -9.43 0.89
N THR A 140 -27.09 -9.12 1.99
CA THR A 140 -28.21 -8.16 1.99
C THR A 140 -27.70 -6.77 2.32
N ARG A 141 -28.21 -5.74 1.65
CA ARG A 141 -27.91 -4.33 1.95
C ARG A 141 -29.06 -3.69 2.71
N ASP A 142 -28.78 -3.03 3.83
CA ASP A 142 -29.79 -2.30 4.59
C ASP A 142 -30.02 -0.87 4.07
N GLN A 143 -30.97 -0.17 4.70
CA GLN A 143 -31.33 1.22 4.37
C GLN A 143 -30.19 2.23 4.61
N HIS A 144 -29.17 1.88 5.39
CA HIS A 144 -27.99 2.70 5.66
C HIS A 144 -26.82 2.32 4.74
N GLY A 145 -27.08 1.51 3.72
CA GLY A 145 -26.09 1.07 2.75
C GLY A 145 -25.11 0.02 3.28
N ILE A 146 -25.33 -0.53 4.48
CA ILE A 146 -24.45 -1.51 5.12
C ILE A 146 -24.77 -2.92 4.58
N PHE A 147 -23.73 -3.66 4.22
CA PHE A 147 -23.84 -5.05 3.80
C PHE A 147 -23.79 -5.99 5.00
N HIS A 148 -24.70 -6.97 5.01
CA HIS A 148 -24.79 -8.01 6.04
C HIS A 148 -24.57 -9.38 5.43
N PHE A 149 -23.73 -10.17 6.07
CA PHE A 149 -23.40 -11.54 5.68
C PHE A 149 -23.90 -12.52 6.73
N SER A 150 -24.72 -13.49 6.35
CA SER A 150 -25.30 -14.49 7.26
C SER A 150 -24.25 -15.32 8.01
N SER A 151 -23.11 -15.58 7.38
CA SER A 151 -21.99 -16.32 8.00
C SER A 151 -21.14 -15.47 8.95
N HIS A 152 -21.12 -14.14 8.80
CA HIS A 152 -20.19 -13.24 9.49
C HIS A 152 -20.88 -11.94 9.92
N HIS A 153 -21.71 -12.00 10.96
CA HIS A 153 -22.54 -10.86 11.41
C HIS A 153 -21.76 -9.63 11.89
N SER A 154 -20.49 -9.78 12.27
CA SER A 154 -19.61 -8.69 12.72
C SER A 154 -18.95 -7.95 11.55
N PHE A 155 -18.91 -8.56 10.36
CA PHE A 155 -18.35 -7.96 9.16
C PHE A 155 -19.42 -7.15 8.44
N ARG A 156 -19.30 -5.82 8.52
CA ARG A 156 -20.32 -4.86 8.08
C ARG A 156 -19.73 -3.73 7.24
N PRO A 157 -19.12 -4.03 6.08
CA PRO A 157 -18.69 -3.00 5.14
C PRO A 157 -19.92 -2.26 4.58
N ASN A 158 -19.75 -1.01 4.14
CA ASN A 158 -20.81 -0.23 3.48
C ASN A 158 -20.48 0.10 2.02
N LYS A 159 -19.43 -0.52 1.46
CA LYS A 159 -19.10 -0.50 0.05
C LYS A 159 -18.93 -1.90 -0.49
N SER A 160 -19.57 -2.21 -1.61
CA SER A 160 -19.35 -3.44 -2.35
C SER A 160 -18.03 -3.35 -3.16
N PRO A 161 -17.46 -4.49 -3.57
CA PRO A 161 -16.32 -4.48 -4.48
C PRO A 161 -16.62 -3.74 -5.78
N SER A 162 -17.82 -3.91 -6.35
CA SER A 162 -18.25 -3.18 -7.56
C SER A 162 -18.23 -1.66 -7.36
N GLU A 163 -18.81 -1.16 -6.27
CA GLU A 163 -18.78 0.28 -5.96
C GLU A 163 -17.34 0.78 -5.79
N MET A 164 -16.49 0.04 -5.08
CA MET A 164 -15.08 0.41 -4.89
C MET A 164 -14.32 0.52 -6.22
N LEU A 165 -14.60 -0.37 -7.18
CA LEU A 165 -13.98 -0.35 -8.50
C LEU A 165 -14.44 0.86 -9.32
N HIS A 166 -15.75 1.12 -9.37
CA HIS A 166 -16.32 2.24 -10.12
C HIS A 166 -15.98 3.61 -9.53
N GLU A 167 -15.91 3.72 -8.21
CA GLU A 167 -15.51 4.96 -7.54
C GLU A 167 -14.01 5.23 -7.65
N GLY A 168 -13.20 4.19 -7.89
CA GLY A 168 -11.75 4.29 -7.98
C GLY A 168 -11.04 3.93 -6.68
N CYS A 169 -10.24 2.87 -6.73
CA CYS A 169 -9.40 2.41 -5.63
C CYS A 169 -8.03 1.90 -6.11
N PHE A 170 -7.07 1.82 -5.18
CA PHE A 170 -5.73 1.28 -5.38
C PHE A 170 -4.94 1.87 -6.56
N GLY A 171 -5.25 3.12 -6.90
CA GLY A 171 -4.66 3.87 -8.01
C GLY A 171 -4.77 3.14 -9.35
N GLY A 172 -5.82 2.35 -9.53
CA GLY A 172 -6.09 1.64 -10.78
C GLY A 172 -5.16 0.47 -11.09
N SER A 173 -4.30 0.09 -10.14
CA SER A 173 -3.16 -0.80 -10.38
C SER A 173 -3.24 -2.13 -9.62
N TYR A 174 -4.35 -2.42 -8.96
CA TYR A 174 -4.46 -3.58 -8.06
C TYR A 174 -4.30 -4.92 -8.79
N PHE A 175 -4.84 -5.03 -10.00
CA PHE A 175 -4.82 -6.23 -10.84
C PHE A 175 -3.78 -6.18 -11.97
N ARG A 176 -2.80 -5.26 -11.88
CA ARG A 176 -1.68 -5.25 -12.82
C ARG A 176 -0.89 -6.58 -12.80
N PRO A 177 -0.13 -6.90 -13.86
CA PRO A 177 0.84 -7.98 -13.81
C PRO A 177 1.76 -7.83 -12.59
N LEU A 178 1.71 -8.81 -11.70
CA LEU A 178 2.41 -8.80 -10.42
C LEU A 178 3.38 -9.97 -10.35
N HIS A 179 4.67 -9.68 -10.22
CA HIS A 179 5.65 -10.70 -9.91
C HIS A 179 5.69 -10.97 -8.40
N SER A 180 5.22 -12.15 -7.99
CA SER A 180 5.30 -12.60 -6.59
C SER A 180 6.69 -13.17 -6.32
N GLN A 181 7.39 -12.60 -5.34
CA GLN A 181 8.69 -13.11 -4.90
C GLN A 181 8.56 -14.46 -4.20
N LYS A 182 7.45 -14.67 -3.47
CA LYS A 182 7.21 -15.91 -2.74
C LYS A 182 6.87 -17.08 -3.67
N LEU A 183 6.06 -16.84 -4.70
CA LEU A 183 5.68 -17.86 -5.68
C LEU A 183 6.66 -17.95 -6.86
N ARG A 184 7.59 -16.99 -6.99
CA ARG A 184 8.54 -16.86 -8.11
C ARG A 184 7.85 -16.89 -9.47
N THR A 185 6.68 -16.29 -9.55
CA THR A 185 5.86 -16.29 -10.75
C THR A 185 5.12 -14.98 -10.92
N THR A 186 4.75 -14.67 -12.16
CA THR A 186 3.93 -13.50 -12.48
C THR A 186 2.47 -13.91 -12.49
N ILE A 187 1.65 -13.16 -11.77
CA ILE A 187 0.20 -13.26 -11.71
C ILE A 187 -0.37 -12.17 -12.61
N SER A 188 -1.16 -12.56 -13.59
CA SER A 188 -1.89 -11.67 -14.49
C SER A 188 -3.29 -12.23 -14.73
N ASP A 189 -4.18 -11.39 -15.24
CA ASP A 189 -5.52 -11.77 -15.73
C ASP A 189 -6.46 -12.39 -14.68
N ASP A 190 -6.08 -12.35 -13.40
CA ASP A 190 -6.89 -12.86 -12.30
C ASP A 190 -8.10 -11.96 -12.00
N TYR A 191 -8.16 -10.75 -12.56
CA TYR A 191 -9.37 -9.91 -12.55
C TYR A 191 -10.50 -10.47 -13.43
N LEU A 192 -10.21 -11.41 -14.34
CA LEU A 192 -11.23 -12.04 -15.19
C LEU A 192 -12.21 -12.92 -14.40
N GLU A 193 -11.89 -13.23 -13.13
CA GLU A 193 -12.82 -13.91 -12.21
C GLU A 193 -13.95 -12.99 -11.72
N LEU A 194 -13.79 -11.68 -11.86
CA LEU A 194 -14.77 -10.71 -11.40
C LEU A 194 -16.04 -10.81 -12.28
N PRO A 195 -17.25 -10.66 -11.70
CA PRO A 195 -18.49 -10.66 -12.47
C PRO A 195 -18.44 -9.56 -13.55
N ALA A 196 -18.88 -9.90 -14.77
CA ALA A 196 -18.89 -8.93 -15.88
C ALA A 196 -19.69 -7.66 -15.55
N SER A 197 -20.73 -7.77 -14.71
CA SER A 197 -21.50 -6.62 -14.22
C SER A 197 -20.69 -5.64 -13.37
N TRP A 198 -19.57 -6.04 -12.78
CA TRP A 198 -18.71 -5.16 -11.97
C TRP A 198 -17.67 -4.43 -12.80
N THR A 199 -17.37 -4.94 -14.00
CA THR A 199 -16.38 -4.38 -14.92
C THR A 199 -17.02 -3.76 -16.15
N GLN A 200 -18.34 -3.90 -16.29
CA GLN A 200 -19.11 -3.27 -17.36
C GLN A 200 -18.93 -1.75 -17.29
N ASP A 201 -18.65 -1.12 -18.43
CA ASP A 201 -18.45 0.33 -18.56
C ASP A 201 -17.27 0.91 -17.73
N LEU A 202 -16.41 0.04 -17.17
CA LEU A 202 -15.17 0.41 -16.50
C LEU A 202 -14.00 0.38 -17.50
N ASP A 203 -13.18 1.43 -17.51
CA ASP A 203 -11.90 1.41 -18.22
C ASP A 203 -10.92 0.49 -17.46
N ILE A 204 -10.82 -0.77 -17.91
CA ILE A 204 -10.04 -1.83 -17.27
C ILE A 204 -8.56 -1.44 -17.18
N GLU A 205 -7.99 -0.87 -18.23
CA GLU A 205 -6.57 -0.49 -18.28
C GLU A 205 -6.26 0.61 -17.27
N ARG A 206 -7.18 1.56 -17.10
CA ARG A 206 -7.00 2.65 -16.15
C ARG A 206 -7.30 2.25 -14.70
N TYR A 207 -8.36 1.50 -14.45
CA TYR A 207 -8.90 1.30 -13.10
C TYR A 207 -8.58 -0.09 -12.49
N LEU A 208 -8.10 -1.05 -13.26
CA LEU A 208 -7.76 -2.39 -12.74
C LEU A 208 -6.30 -2.77 -13.00
N THR A 209 -5.83 -2.62 -14.24
CA THR A 209 -4.59 -3.23 -14.73
C THR A 209 -3.47 -2.23 -15.01
N SER A 210 -3.62 -0.97 -14.59
CA SER A 210 -2.59 0.06 -14.80
C SER A 210 -1.26 -0.41 -14.23
N PRO A 211 -0.16 -0.38 -15.00
CA PRO A 211 1.14 -0.85 -14.53
C PRO A 211 1.72 0.03 -13.41
N ILE A 212 1.25 1.29 -13.31
CA ILE A 212 1.72 2.29 -12.36
C ILE A 212 0.53 2.79 -11.55
N TYR A 213 0.72 2.90 -10.24
CA TYR A 213 -0.29 3.49 -9.35
C TYR A 213 -0.55 4.95 -9.73
N ASP A 214 -1.80 5.26 -10.07
CA ASP A 214 -2.25 6.62 -10.40
C ASP A 214 -3.17 7.16 -9.28
N PRO A 215 -2.73 8.15 -8.48
CA PRO A 215 -3.57 8.79 -7.48
C PRO A 215 -4.86 9.39 -8.05
N ASP A 216 -4.86 9.88 -9.29
CA ASP A 216 -6.02 10.51 -9.91
C ASP A 216 -7.12 9.51 -10.29
N ALA A 217 -6.79 8.22 -10.33
CA ALA A 217 -7.76 7.13 -10.52
C ALA A 217 -8.51 6.78 -9.23
N ASN A 218 -8.10 7.30 -8.07
CA ASN A 218 -8.78 7.07 -6.79
C ASN A 218 -9.95 8.06 -6.59
N LYS A 219 -10.99 7.62 -5.88
CA LYS A 219 -12.15 8.46 -5.48
C LYS A 219 -11.71 9.81 -4.89
N PHE A 220 -10.76 9.78 -3.95
CA PHE A 220 -10.27 10.97 -3.24
C PHE A 220 -8.98 11.56 -3.84
N LYS A 221 -8.59 11.13 -5.05
CA LYS A 221 -7.45 11.69 -5.82
C LYS A 221 -6.11 11.76 -5.08
N VAL A 222 -5.87 10.82 -4.17
CA VAL A 222 -4.66 10.77 -3.33
C VAL A 222 -4.08 9.37 -3.27
N ALA A 223 -2.75 9.29 -3.17
CA ALA A 223 -2.07 8.03 -2.91
C ALA A 223 -2.22 7.64 -1.43
N CYS A 224 -2.54 6.38 -1.18
CA CYS A 224 -2.52 5.84 0.18
C CYS A 224 -2.31 4.32 0.19
N GLY A 225 -1.96 3.80 1.35
CA GLY A 225 -1.75 2.37 1.58
C GLY A 225 -0.35 1.90 1.19
N GLN A 226 -0.09 0.63 1.50
CA GLN A 226 1.13 -0.07 1.15
C GLN A 226 0.95 -0.83 -0.16
N SER A 227 2.03 -1.00 -0.93
CA SER A 227 2.02 -1.79 -2.16
C SER A 227 1.81 -3.28 -1.88
N ILE A 228 1.34 -4.02 -2.88
CA ILE A 228 1.14 -5.47 -2.75
C ILE A 228 2.45 -6.22 -2.46
N GLU A 229 3.59 -5.72 -2.95
CA GLU A 229 4.91 -6.25 -2.61
C GLU A 229 5.26 -6.03 -1.13
N GLN A 230 4.92 -4.86 -0.57
CA GLN A 230 5.10 -4.61 0.86
C GLN A 230 4.21 -5.54 1.70
N TRP A 231 2.97 -5.81 1.24
CA TRP A 231 2.08 -6.77 1.89
C TRP A 231 2.63 -8.20 1.83
N GLU A 232 3.19 -8.61 0.68
CA GLU A 232 3.85 -9.90 0.53
C GLU A 232 5.06 -10.01 1.48
N ALA A 233 5.92 -8.99 1.51
CA ALA A 233 7.10 -8.94 2.37
C ALA A 233 6.74 -8.95 3.87
N ALA A 234 5.61 -8.34 4.24
CA ALA A 234 5.09 -8.35 5.61
C ALA A 234 4.38 -9.66 5.99
N GLY A 235 4.24 -10.62 5.06
CA GLY A 235 3.55 -11.89 5.29
C GLY A 235 2.03 -11.74 5.45
N TRP A 236 1.43 -10.70 4.88
CA TRP A 236 0.00 -10.40 4.99
C TRP A 236 -0.85 -11.02 3.87
N ILE A 237 -0.21 -11.73 2.95
CA ILE A 237 -0.84 -12.42 1.82
C ILE A 237 -0.78 -13.93 2.10
N GLU A 238 -1.95 -14.59 2.06
CA GLU A 238 -2.05 -16.04 2.08
C GLU A 238 -2.27 -16.56 0.66
N HIS A 239 -1.17 -16.85 -0.02
CA HIS A 239 -1.13 -17.30 -1.42
C HIS A 239 -1.90 -18.60 -1.69
N ARG A 240 -2.24 -19.39 -0.66
CA ARG A 240 -3.11 -20.56 -0.80
C ARG A 240 -4.54 -20.17 -1.17
N PHE A 241 -5.01 -19.02 -0.70
CA PHE A 241 -6.37 -18.55 -0.95
C PHE A 241 -6.38 -17.36 -1.90
N ASP A 242 -5.66 -16.27 -1.58
CA ASP A 242 -5.72 -15.00 -2.30
C ASP A 242 -4.33 -14.42 -2.49
N VAL A 243 -3.83 -14.48 -3.71
CA VAL A 243 -2.48 -14.03 -4.05
C VAL A 243 -2.30 -12.53 -4.07
N ARG A 244 -3.40 -11.78 -4.17
CA ARG A 244 -3.38 -10.31 -4.04
C ARG A 244 -3.74 -9.83 -2.63
N GLY A 245 -4.12 -10.74 -1.75
CA GLY A 245 -4.48 -10.43 -0.36
C GLY A 245 -5.87 -9.84 -0.21
N TRP A 246 -5.99 -8.76 0.56
CA TRP A 246 -7.26 -8.27 1.13
C TRP A 246 -8.39 -8.04 0.12
N PHE A 247 -8.15 -7.29 -0.96
CA PHE A 247 -9.25 -6.89 -1.84
C PHE A 247 -9.70 -8.06 -2.74
N GLN A 248 -8.77 -8.91 -3.19
CA GLN A 248 -9.14 -10.17 -3.86
C GLN A 248 -9.94 -11.10 -2.93
N TRP A 249 -9.50 -11.25 -1.67
CA TRP A 249 -10.28 -11.96 -0.66
C TRP A 249 -11.68 -11.37 -0.53
N TYR A 250 -11.79 -10.03 -0.46
CA TYR A 250 -13.07 -9.36 -0.31
C TYR A 250 -14.00 -9.58 -1.51
N CYS A 251 -13.49 -9.50 -2.75
CA CYS A 251 -14.25 -9.83 -3.95
C CYS A 251 -14.85 -11.24 -3.87
N ARG A 252 -14.02 -12.24 -3.57
CA ARG A 252 -14.44 -13.65 -3.51
C ARG A 252 -15.37 -13.93 -2.34
N PHE A 253 -15.09 -13.34 -1.18
CA PHE A 253 -15.96 -13.41 0.00
C PHE A 253 -17.35 -12.82 -0.30
N PHE A 254 -17.39 -11.69 -1.01
CA PHE A 254 -18.64 -11.04 -1.42
C PHE A 254 -19.44 -11.90 -2.42
N MET A 255 -18.75 -12.62 -3.30
CA MET A 255 -19.34 -13.60 -4.22
C MET A 255 -19.76 -14.92 -3.55
N GLY A 256 -19.59 -15.05 -2.24
CA GLY A 256 -20.06 -16.21 -1.47
C GLY A 256 -18.99 -17.28 -1.19
N ARG A 257 -17.73 -17.09 -1.60
CA ARG A 257 -16.63 -18.00 -1.21
C ARG A 257 -16.40 -17.93 0.29
N ARG A 258 -16.20 -19.07 0.94
CA ARG A 258 -15.71 -19.15 2.33
C ARG A 258 -14.42 -19.94 2.39
N CYS A 259 -13.52 -19.56 3.30
CA CYS A 259 -12.23 -20.21 3.45
C CYS A 259 -11.63 -20.00 4.85
N ASP A 260 -10.57 -20.75 5.15
CA ASP A 260 -9.89 -20.67 6.45
C ASP A 260 -9.28 -19.29 6.77
N ASP A 261 -9.13 -18.41 5.77
CA ASP A 261 -8.60 -17.06 5.97
C ASP A 261 -9.67 -16.01 6.37
N ASP A 262 -10.95 -16.38 6.33
CA ASP A 262 -12.05 -15.43 6.51
C ASP A 262 -11.99 -14.70 7.86
N GLU A 263 -11.82 -15.45 8.95
CA GLU A 263 -11.73 -14.89 10.30
C GLU A 263 -10.55 -13.92 10.45
N ARG A 264 -9.41 -14.23 9.80
CA ARG A 264 -8.24 -13.36 9.84
C ARG A 264 -8.51 -12.05 9.12
N GLN A 265 -9.14 -12.10 7.95
CA GLN A 265 -9.42 -10.93 7.13
C GLN A 265 -10.54 -10.06 7.74
N VAL A 266 -11.61 -10.67 8.27
CA VAL A 266 -12.65 -9.98 9.04
C VAL A 266 -12.05 -9.30 10.29
N SER A 267 -11.12 -9.97 10.99
CA SER A 267 -10.43 -9.36 12.14
C SER A 267 -9.59 -8.15 11.72
N ARG A 268 -8.90 -8.20 10.57
CA ARG A 268 -8.12 -7.06 10.04
C ARG A 268 -9.03 -5.90 9.69
N TRP A 269 -10.11 -6.16 8.96
CA TRP A 269 -11.12 -5.16 8.66
C TRP A 269 -11.66 -4.48 9.92
N SER A 270 -12.04 -5.28 10.93
CA SER A 270 -12.57 -4.77 12.19
C SER A 270 -11.56 -3.84 12.90
N LYS A 271 -10.27 -4.19 12.89
CA LYS A 271 -9.20 -3.37 13.48
C LYS A 271 -8.91 -2.11 12.66
N CYS A 272 -9.11 -2.14 11.35
CA CYS A 272 -8.88 -1.01 10.47
C CYS A 272 -10.06 -0.02 10.48
N VAL A 273 -11.27 -0.50 10.17
CA VAL A 273 -12.45 0.35 9.92
C VAL A 273 -13.75 -0.16 10.55
N GLY A 274 -13.70 -1.24 11.34
CA GLY A 274 -14.84 -1.64 12.17
C GLY A 274 -15.24 -0.57 13.20
N PRO A 275 -16.28 -0.79 14.02
CA PRO A 275 -16.80 0.21 14.96
C PRO A 275 -15.73 0.89 15.85
N THR A 276 -14.73 0.13 16.28
CA THR A 276 -13.57 0.61 17.06
C THR A 276 -12.27 0.59 16.24
N GLY A 277 -12.38 0.58 14.92
CA GLY A 277 -11.27 0.48 13.99
C GLY A 277 -10.41 1.73 13.99
N ARG A 278 -9.08 1.54 13.92
CA ARG A 278 -8.09 2.61 14.02
C ARG A 278 -8.35 3.75 13.04
N TRP A 279 -8.51 3.45 11.75
CA TRP A 279 -8.66 4.45 10.70
C TRP A 279 -10.00 5.15 10.78
N ARG A 280 -11.09 4.40 11.01
CA ARG A 280 -12.42 4.97 11.26
C ARG A 280 -12.40 5.92 12.45
N SER A 281 -11.89 5.50 13.61
CA SER A 281 -11.84 6.36 14.80
C SER A 281 -10.96 7.60 14.59
N MET A 282 -9.82 7.47 13.92
CA MET A 282 -8.97 8.62 13.60
C MET A 282 -9.69 9.59 12.66
N LEU A 283 -10.43 9.08 11.66
CA LEU A 283 -11.13 9.90 10.69
C LEU A 283 -12.26 10.69 11.35
N LEU A 284 -13.10 10.03 12.16
CA LEU A 284 -14.18 10.68 12.91
C LEU A 284 -13.66 11.74 13.89
N LYS A 285 -12.50 11.52 14.52
CA LYS A 285 -11.83 12.55 15.33
C LYS A 285 -11.44 13.78 14.52
N LYS A 286 -11.04 13.62 13.25
CA LYS A 286 -10.73 14.75 12.37
C LYS A 286 -11.99 15.53 12.01
N TYR A 287 -13.10 14.85 11.69
CA TYR A 287 -14.40 15.48 11.48
C TYR A 287 -14.80 16.34 12.68
N LYS A 288 -14.74 15.77 13.89
CA LYS A 288 -15.05 16.49 15.14
C LYS A 288 -14.12 17.69 15.36
N SER A 289 -12.83 17.52 15.12
CA SER A 289 -11.82 18.57 15.31
C SER A 289 -11.98 19.72 14.30
N ALA A 290 -12.47 19.42 13.09
CA ALA A 290 -12.81 20.40 12.06
C ALA A 290 -14.19 21.06 12.28
N GLY A 291 -14.98 20.57 13.24
CA GLY A 291 -16.34 21.05 13.49
C GLY A 291 -17.35 20.64 12.41
N VAL A 292 -17.00 19.67 11.57
CA VAL A 292 -17.86 19.19 10.47
C VAL A 292 -18.88 18.21 11.02
N ARG A 293 -20.16 18.49 10.76
CA ARG A 293 -21.30 17.68 11.23
C ARG A 293 -22.07 17.02 10.09
N GLU A 294 -21.84 17.46 8.87
CA GLU A 294 -22.54 16.96 7.69
C GLU A 294 -21.53 16.29 6.74
N VAL A 295 -21.93 15.14 6.19
CA VAL A 295 -21.19 14.40 5.17
C VAL A 295 -22.13 14.23 3.98
N PHE A 296 -21.72 14.73 2.83
CA PHE A 296 -22.44 14.57 1.58
C PHE A 296 -21.94 13.31 0.88
N ASP A 297 -22.85 12.43 0.47
CA ASP A 297 -22.55 11.17 -0.23
C ASP A 297 -22.07 11.42 -1.68
N ASP A 298 -22.45 12.58 -2.23
CA ASP A 298 -22.45 12.84 -3.68
C ASP A 298 -21.37 13.81 -4.15
N GLY A 299 -20.52 14.33 -3.25
CA GLY A 299 -19.56 15.40 -3.61
C GLY A 299 -20.23 16.66 -4.18
N ALA A 300 -21.53 16.86 -3.91
CA ALA A 300 -22.36 17.91 -4.50
C ALA A 300 -22.09 19.32 -3.95
N ASP A 301 -21.24 19.43 -2.92
CA ASP A 301 -20.82 20.70 -2.37
C ASP A 301 -19.30 20.85 -2.51
N GLU A 302 -18.86 21.52 -3.58
CA GLU A 302 -17.45 21.84 -3.84
C GLU A 302 -16.84 22.69 -2.71
N ASP A 303 -17.68 23.35 -1.90
CA ASP A 303 -17.27 24.19 -0.78
C ASP A 303 -17.25 23.43 0.57
N ALA A 304 -17.63 22.15 0.60
CA ALA A 304 -17.58 21.35 1.82
C ALA A 304 -16.13 21.18 2.32
N PRO A 305 -15.86 21.33 3.63
CA PRO A 305 -14.52 21.17 4.17
C PRO A 305 -13.97 19.75 3.92
N GLU A 306 -12.89 19.64 3.14
CA GLU A 306 -12.27 18.36 2.84
C GLU A 306 -11.54 17.78 4.07
N VAL A 307 -12.17 16.81 4.75
CA VAL A 307 -11.61 16.21 5.96
C VAL A 307 -10.64 15.09 5.61
N SER A 308 -9.37 15.41 5.34
CA SER A 308 -8.28 14.44 5.23
C SER A 308 -8.51 13.33 4.17
N PRO A 309 -8.42 13.67 2.87
CA PRO A 309 -8.70 12.74 1.76
C PRO A 309 -7.88 11.44 1.81
N VAL A 310 -6.64 11.49 2.29
CA VAL A 310 -5.79 10.30 2.45
C VAL A 310 -6.41 9.24 3.39
N MET A 311 -7.09 9.69 4.44
CA MET A 311 -7.74 8.78 5.39
C MET A 311 -9.08 8.27 4.87
N HIS A 312 -9.79 9.09 4.10
CA HIS A 312 -10.95 8.64 3.34
C HIS A 312 -10.58 7.54 2.36
N GLN A 313 -9.55 7.75 1.53
CA GLN A 313 -9.08 6.74 0.59
C GLN A 313 -8.59 5.47 1.31
N THR A 314 -7.91 5.63 2.45
CA THR A 314 -7.48 4.49 3.28
C THR A 314 -8.69 3.71 3.77
N CYS A 315 -9.74 4.38 4.26
CA CYS A 315 -10.97 3.72 4.70
C CYS A 315 -11.70 3.05 3.54
N HIS A 316 -11.77 3.71 2.39
CA HIS A 316 -12.40 3.23 1.16
C HIS A 316 -11.76 1.92 0.69
N HIS A 317 -10.42 1.82 0.71
CA HIS A 317 -9.70 0.57 0.42
C HIS A 317 -10.04 -0.60 1.37
N TRP A 318 -10.59 -0.31 2.55
CA TRP A 318 -11.12 -1.29 3.50
C TRP A 318 -12.65 -1.42 3.43
N ALA A 319 -13.28 -1.02 2.32
CA ALA A 319 -14.72 -1.11 2.08
C ALA A 319 -15.57 -0.32 3.11
N PHE A 320 -15.04 0.81 3.56
CA PHE A 320 -15.72 1.70 4.49
C PHE A 320 -15.68 3.17 4.01
N GLU A 321 -16.83 3.80 3.99
CA GLU A 321 -16.98 5.26 3.82
C GLU A 321 -17.76 5.85 5.00
N VAL A 322 -17.45 7.08 5.38
CA VAL A 322 -18.19 7.77 6.44
C VAL A 322 -19.55 8.18 5.89
N THR A 323 -20.63 7.75 6.55
CA THR A 323 -21.98 8.22 6.26
C THR A 323 -22.44 9.22 7.33
N GLN A 324 -23.52 9.94 7.04
CA GLN A 324 -24.11 10.89 7.98
C GLN A 324 -24.47 10.22 9.32
N GLU A 325 -25.06 9.02 9.28
CA GLU A 325 -25.48 8.30 10.48
C GLU A 325 -24.29 7.89 11.36
N VAL A 326 -23.18 7.46 10.73
CA VAL A 326 -21.95 7.11 11.45
C VAL A 326 -21.37 8.35 12.13
N LEU A 327 -21.40 9.48 11.44
CA LEU A 327 -20.93 10.74 12.01
C LEU A 327 -21.83 11.20 13.15
N ASP A 328 -23.15 11.18 12.98
CA ASP A 328 -24.15 11.55 13.99
C ASP A 328 -24.07 10.67 15.24
N GLU A 329 -23.89 9.36 15.08
CA GLU A 329 -23.63 8.45 16.18
C GLU A 329 -22.36 8.85 16.94
N TYR A 330 -21.26 9.12 16.24
CA TYR A 330 -20.01 9.53 16.86
C TYR A 330 -20.15 10.84 17.65
N TRP A 331 -20.83 11.84 17.09
CA TRP A 331 -21.13 13.09 17.79
C TRP A 331 -22.00 12.89 19.03
N ARG A 332 -22.95 11.94 19.01
CA ARG A 332 -23.78 11.62 20.19
C ARG A 332 -22.99 10.91 21.29
N THR A 333 -22.08 9.99 20.94
CA THR A 333 -21.33 9.20 21.93
C THR A 333 -20.18 9.95 22.59
N GLU A 334 -19.66 10.99 21.93
CA GLU A 334 -18.48 11.74 22.37
C GLU A 334 -18.81 13.20 22.78
N SER A 335 -20.09 13.56 22.85
CA SER A 335 -20.58 14.78 23.52
C SER A 335 -20.76 14.50 25.00
#